data_AF-A0A914EUC9-F1
#
_entry.id   AF-A0A914EUC9-F1
#
_cell.length_a   1.000
_cell.length_b   1.000
_cell.length_c   1.000
_cell.angle_alpha   90.00
_cell.angle_beta   90.00
_cell.angle_gamma   90.00
#
_symmetry.space_group_name_H-M   'P 1'
#
loop_
_entity.id
_entity.type
_entity.pdbx_description
1 polymer ?
#
loop_
_entity_poly.entity_id
_entity_poly.type
_entity_poly.pdbx_seq_one_letter_code
_entity_poly.pdbx_strand_id
1 'polypeptide(L)'
;MSVISAETPLRERALCKFEYILNYNPKRIPAALTEVKCSCPRPSTKLVGKRIFECEPLRYQVRVLLFDDQCNTYSEQVETIALACIPVVQVRDGSLRRTNLYIVSRPSLPSRGGISYFSDYQKTSF
;
A
#
# COMPACT_ATOMS: atom_id res chain seq x y z
N MET A 1 17.68 0.54 22.62
CA MET A 1 16.88 1.31 21.65
C MET A 1 17.26 0.83 20.26
N SER A 2 16.30 0.43 19.43
CA SER A 2 16.58 0.04 18.04
C SER A 2 16.94 1.30 17.24
N VAL A 3 18.17 1.39 16.77
CA VAL A 3 18.63 2.51 15.93
C VAL A 3 17.91 2.43 14.58
N ILE A 4 17.11 3.45 14.25
CA ILE A 4 16.45 3.55 12.94
C ILE A 4 17.50 4.03 11.94
N SER A 5 18.16 3.09 11.25
CA SER A 5 19.12 3.36 10.16
C SER A 5 18.43 3.38 8.80
N ALA A 6 19.01 4.06 7.80
CA ALA A 6 18.60 4.01 6.38
C ALA A 6 18.72 2.60 5.75
N GLU A 7 19.37 1.66 6.43
CA GLU A 7 19.45 0.25 6.04
C GLU A 7 18.31 -0.63 6.57
N THR A 8 17.56 -0.16 7.58
CA THR A 8 16.38 -0.90 8.07
C THR A 8 15.31 -1.07 6.98
N PRO A 9 14.54 -2.15 6.93
CA PRO A 9 13.49 -2.27 5.92
C PRO A 9 12.36 -1.26 6.19
N LEU A 10 11.73 -0.73 5.12
CA LEU A 10 10.67 0.29 5.22
C LEU A 10 9.58 -0.09 6.22
N ARG A 11 9.19 -1.37 6.22
CA ARG A 11 8.15 -1.95 7.09
C ARG A 11 8.42 -1.79 8.59
N GLU A 12 9.69 -1.71 9.00
CA GLU A 12 10.10 -1.63 10.41
C GLU A 12 10.36 -0.19 10.89
N ARG A 13 10.72 0.70 9.97
CA ARG A 13 10.96 2.12 10.25
C ARG A 13 9.73 3.02 10.09
N ALA A 14 8.70 2.54 9.40
CA ALA A 14 7.47 3.29 9.22
C ALA A 14 6.82 3.62 10.57
N LEU A 15 6.24 4.81 10.70
CA LEU A 15 5.48 5.19 11.90
C LEU A 15 4.34 4.20 12.16
N CYS A 16 3.65 3.80 11.09
CA CYS A 16 2.69 2.70 11.08
C CYS A 16 3.38 1.46 10.53
N LYS A 17 3.86 0.59 11.42
CA LYS A 17 4.51 -0.67 11.04
C LYS A 17 3.52 -1.60 10.36
N PHE A 18 4.04 -2.41 9.44
CA PHE A 18 3.25 -3.35 8.68
C PHE A 18 4.03 -4.62 8.37
N GLU A 19 3.30 -5.66 8.00
CA GLU A 19 3.83 -6.94 7.54
C GLU A 19 3.38 -7.18 6.10
N TYR A 20 4.23 -7.81 5.31
CA TYR A 20 3.85 -8.23 3.97
C TYR A 20 3.08 -9.54 4.05
N ILE A 21 1.96 -9.60 3.34
CA ILE A 21 1.14 -10.79 3.17
C ILE A 21 1.00 -11.12 1.68
N LEU A 22 0.84 -12.39 1.37
CA LEU A 22 0.69 -12.86 0.01
C LEU A 22 -0.80 -13.11 -0.28
N ASN A 23 -1.41 -12.30 -1.15
CA ASN A 23 -2.71 -12.57 -1.73
C ASN A 23 -2.52 -13.44 -2.98
N TYR A 24 -2.69 -14.75 -2.81
CA TYR A 24 -2.54 -15.73 -3.87
C TYR A 24 -3.90 -16.17 -4.42
N ASN A 25 -4.06 -16.08 -5.74
CA ASN A 25 -5.21 -16.62 -6.47
C ASN A 25 -4.70 -17.30 -7.76
N PRO A 26 -4.78 -18.63 -7.88
CA PRO A 26 -4.25 -19.35 -9.04
C PRO A 26 -5.04 -19.08 -10.35
N LYS A 27 -6.27 -18.57 -10.24
CA LYS A 27 -7.12 -18.21 -11.41
C LYS A 27 -6.89 -16.78 -11.88
N ARG A 28 -5.94 -16.06 -11.30
CA ARG A 28 -5.71 -14.64 -11.57
C ARG A 28 -4.32 -14.42 -12.15
N ILE A 29 -4.19 -13.42 -13.02
CA ILE A 29 -2.92 -12.88 -13.46
C ILE A 29 -2.80 -11.42 -12.98
N PRO A 30 -1.76 -11.07 -12.21
CA PRO A 30 -0.79 -11.97 -11.60
C PRO A 30 -1.41 -12.82 -10.47
N ALA A 31 -0.95 -14.06 -10.33
CA ALA A 31 -1.48 -15.00 -9.34
C ALA A 31 -1.13 -14.58 -7.91
N ALA A 32 0.06 -14.03 -7.73
CA ALA A 32 0.55 -13.50 -6.47
C ALA A 32 0.51 -11.97 -6.48
N LEU A 33 -0.29 -11.39 -5.58
CA LEU A 33 -0.23 -9.98 -5.23
C LEU A 33 0.34 -9.84 -3.82
N THR A 34 1.35 -9.00 -3.66
CA THR A 34 1.88 -8.66 -2.34
C THR A 34 1.03 -7.55 -1.75
N GLU A 35 0.43 -7.81 -0.60
CA GLU A 35 -0.29 -6.79 0.17
C GLU A 35 0.41 -6.56 1.51
N VAL A 36 -0.05 -5.55 2.23
CA VAL A 36 0.40 -5.27 3.59
C VAL A 36 -0.74 -5.37 4.59
N LYS A 37 -0.40 -5.80 5.80
CA LYS A 37 -1.28 -5.75 6.97
C LYS A 37 -0.67 -4.84 8.02
N CYS A 38 -1.43 -3.87 8.52
CA CYS A 38 -0.96 -2.98 9.57
C CYS A 38 -0.79 -3.76 10.88
N SER A 39 0.37 -3.63 11.52
CA SER A 39 0.70 -4.35 12.75
C SER A 39 0.02 -3.73 13.98
N CYS A 40 -0.30 -2.43 13.93
CA CYS A 40 -0.94 -1.72 15.03
C CYS A 40 -1.96 -0.68 14.53
N PRO A 41 -3.02 -0.38 15.32
CA PRO A 41 -4.00 0.65 14.98
C PRO A 41 -3.50 2.07 15.27
N ARG A 42 -2.49 2.22 16.14
CA ARG A 42 -1.89 3.52 16.49
C ARG A 42 -0.38 3.42 16.61
N PRO A 43 0.38 4.45 16.19
CA PRO A 43 1.82 4.49 16.35
C PRO A 43 2.20 4.66 17.82
N SER A 44 3.44 4.32 18.17
CA SER A 44 3.94 4.44 19.55
C SER A 44 3.91 5.90 20.02
N THR A 45 3.30 6.15 21.18
CA THR A 45 3.24 7.48 21.81
C THR A 45 4.62 8.10 22.07
N LYS A 46 5.67 7.26 22.20
CA LYS A 46 7.06 7.71 22.31
C LYS A 46 7.57 8.43 21.06
N LEU A 47 7.04 8.09 19.87
CA LEU A 47 7.48 8.64 18.58
C LEU A 47 6.64 9.85 18.13
N VAL A 48 5.34 9.86 18.44
CA VAL A 48 4.38 10.88 17.96
C VAL A 48 3.89 11.86 19.03
N GLY A 49 4.28 11.68 20.30
CA GLY A 49 3.89 12.56 21.40
C GLY A 49 2.38 12.50 21.70
N LYS A 50 1.77 13.67 21.96
CA LYS A 50 0.33 13.81 22.34
C LYS A 50 -0.65 13.82 21.16
N ARG A 51 -0.18 13.68 19.92
CA ARG A 51 -1.06 13.73 18.73
C ARG A 51 -1.79 12.40 18.55
N ILE A 52 -3.09 12.46 18.27
CA ILE A 52 -3.92 11.28 18.00
C ILE A 52 -3.76 10.93 16.52
N PHE A 53 -2.84 10.01 16.24
CA PHE A 53 -2.71 9.37 14.94
C PHE A 53 -3.33 7.98 14.98
N GLU A 54 -3.97 7.61 13.89
CA GLU A 54 -4.41 6.25 13.61
C GLU A 54 -3.67 5.70 12.40
N CYS A 55 -3.50 4.39 12.33
CA CYS A 55 -2.81 3.72 11.25
C CYS A 55 -3.84 3.05 10.35
N GLU A 56 -3.93 3.54 9.11
CA GLU A 56 -4.89 3.04 8.13
C GLU A 56 -4.15 2.44 6.93
N PRO A 57 -4.68 1.35 6.33
CA PRO A 57 -4.12 0.78 5.12
C PRO A 57 -4.34 1.72 3.93
N LEU A 58 -3.27 2.04 3.21
CA LEU A 58 -3.32 2.72 1.92
C LEU A 58 -3.68 1.69 0.84
N ARG A 59 -4.88 1.82 0.27
CA ARG A 59 -5.43 0.91 -0.73
C ARG A 59 -5.16 1.41 -2.15
N TYR A 60 -4.84 0.48 -3.04
CA TYR A 60 -4.60 0.72 -4.45
C TYR A 60 -5.42 -0.24 -5.32
N GLN A 61 -5.89 0.25 -6.47
CA GLN A 61 -6.66 -0.53 -7.43
C GLN A 61 -5.75 -1.04 -8.53
N VAL A 62 -5.64 -2.36 -8.65
CA VAL A 62 -4.81 -3.05 -9.65
C VAL A 62 -5.73 -3.74 -10.65
N ARG A 63 -5.45 -3.56 -11.94
CA ARG A 63 -6.12 -4.32 -13.01
C ARG A 63 -5.53 -5.73 -13.06
N VAL A 64 -6.38 -6.73 -13.09
CA VAL A 64 -6.03 -8.15 -13.13
C VAL A 64 -6.82 -8.85 -14.21
N LEU A 65 -6.30 -9.97 -14.69
CA LEU A 65 -7.06 -10.87 -15.55
C LEU A 65 -7.51 -12.06 -14.71
N LEU A 66 -8.81 -12.36 -14.70
CA LEU A 66 -9.36 -13.52 -14.01
C LEU A 66 -9.87 -14.54 -15.02
N PHE A 67 -9.37 -15.77 -14.89
CA PHE A 67 -9.82 -16.91 -15.66
C PHE A 67 -11.19 -17.39 -15.20
N ASP A 68 -11.99 -17.91 -16.14
CA ASP A 68 -13.17 -18.69 -15.81
C ASP A 68 -12.80 -20.01 -15.11
N ASP A 69 -13.81 -20.72 -14.59
CA ASP A 69 -13.60 -21.97 -13.87
C ASP A 69 -12.99 -23.10 -14.73
N GLN A 70 -13.06 -22.97 -16.06
CA GLN A 70 -12.53 -23.95 -17.01
C GLN A 70 -11.18 -23.53 -17.62
N CYS A 71 -10.61 -22.41 -17.21
CA CYS A 71 -9.38 -21.82 -17.74
C CYS A 71 -9.41 -21.54 -19.27
N ASN A 72 -10.59 -21.39 -19.87
CA ASN A 72 -10.75 -21.21 -21.32
C ASN A 72 -10.74 -19.74 -21.73
N THR A 73 -11.34 -18.88 -20.92
CA THR A 73 -11.43 -17.44 -21.17
C THR A 73 -10.95 -16.63 -19.98
N TYR A 74 -10.59 -15.37 -20.22
CA TYR A 74 -10.21 -14.41 -19.19
C TYR A 74 -11.04 -13.13 -19.31
N SER A 75 -11.25 -12.48 -18.16
CA SER A 75 -11.91 -11.17 -18.06
C SER A 75 -11.03 -10.18 -17.32
N GLU A 76 -11.04 -8.92 -17.73
CA GLU A 76 -10.38 -7.84 -16.98
C GLU A 76 -11.22 -7.48 -15.75
N GLN A 77 -10.59 -7.46 -14.58
CA GLN A 77 -11.19 -7.05 -13.31
C GLN A 77 -10.27 -6.09 -12.56
N VAL A 78 -10.81 -5.45 -11.53
CA VAL A 78 -10.06 -4.54 -10.66
C VAL A 78 -10.05 -5.10 -9.24
N GLU A 79 -8.85 -5.36 -8.72
CA GLU A 79 -8.61 -5.80 -7.36
C GLU A 79 -8.14 -4.63 -6.51
N THR A 80 -8.55 -4.60 -5.24
CA THR A 80 -8.10 -3.57 -4.30
C THR A 80 -7.16 -4.17 -3.27
N ILE A 81 -5.89 -3.75 -3.31
CA ILE A 81 -4.82 -4.25 -2.43
C ILE A 81 -4.31 -3.16 -1.48
N ALA A 82 -3.84 -3.54 -0.30
CA ALA A 82 -3.15 -2.60 0.59
C ALA A 82 -1.65 -2.58 0.27
N LEU A 83 -1.08 -1.41 -0.07
CA LEU A 83 0.35 -1.26 -0.42
C LEU A 83 1.21 -0.78 0.75
N ALA A 84 0.62 -0.04 1.69
CA ALA A 84 1.31 0.52 2.85
C ALA A 84 0.32 0.75 4.00
N CYS A 85 0.85 1.06 5.20
CA CYS A 85 0.07 1.60 6.31
C CYS A 85 0.53 3.04 6.58
N ILE A 86 -0.42 3.97 6.61
CA ILE A 86 -0.14 5.40 6.73
C ILE A 86 -0.72 5.96 8.03
N PRO A 87 -0.02 6.90 8.70
CA PRO A 87 -0.58 7.62 9.82
C PRO A 87 -1.58 8.65 9.32
N VAL A 88 -2.80 8.59 9.82
CA VAL A 88 -3.89 9.54 9.56
C VAL A 88 -4.24 10.29 10.84
N VAL A 89 -4.61 11.56 10.70
CA VAL A 89 -5.05 12.40 11.82
C VAL A 89 -6.56 12.50 11.77
N GLN A 90 -7.24 12.17 12.87
CA GLN A 90 -8.66 12.45 13.01
C GLN A 90 -8.87 13.96 13.23
N VAL A 91 -9.71 14.59 12.40
CA VAL A 91 -10.15 15.96 12.63
C VAL A 91 -11.41 15.92 13.50
N ARG A 92 -11.60 16.93 14.37
CA ARG A 92 -12.64 16.97 15.41
C ARG A 92 -14.09 16.83 14.91
N ASP A 93 -14.34 16.94 13.61
CA ASP A 93 -15.65 16.69 12.98
C ASP A 93 -15.88 15.22 12.58
N GLY A 94 -15.09 14.27 13.10
CA GLY A 94 -15.23 12.85 12.77
C GLY A 94 -14.82 12.48 11.34
N SER A 95 -14.35 13.46 10.54
CA SER A 95 -13.80 13.23 9.21
C SER A 95 -12.32 12.83 9.30
N LEU A 96 -12.00 11.63 8.79
CA LEU A 96 -10.62 11.24 8.53
C LEU A 96 -10.08 12.10 7.39
N ARG A 97 -9.14 13.00 7.66
CA ARG A 97 -8.32 13.59 6.60
C ARG A 97 -7.33 12.55 6.11
N ARG A 98 -7.78 11.72 5.16
CA ARG A 98 -6.90 10.93 4.31
C ARG A 98 -6.20 11.91 3.39
N THR A 99 -4.89 12.05 3.53
CA THR A 99 -4.09 12.55 2.41
C THR A 99 -4.25 11.49 1.33
N ASN A 100 -5.13 11.73 0.35
CA ASN A 100 -5.31 10.80 -0.76
C ASN A 100 -4.00 10.78 -1.55
N LEU A 101 -3.15 9.82 -1.20
CA LEU A 101 -1.92 9.57 -1.91
C LEU A 101 -2.25 8.61 -3.06
N TYR A 102 -2.76 9.17 -4.15
CA TYR A 102 -2.89 8.40 -5.39
C TYR A 102 -1.48 8.24 -5.97
N ILE A 103 -0.89 7.05 -5.80
CA ILE A 103 0.30 6.67 -6.54
C ILE A 103 -0.17 6.37 -7.97
N VAL A 104 -0.12 7.37 -8.84
CA VAL A 104 -0.37 7.15 -10.27
C VAL A 104 0.83 6.39 -10.82
N SER A 105 0.72 5.07 -10.96
CA SER A 105 1.72 4.30 -11.70
C SER A 105 1.58 4.65 -13.18
N ARG A 106 2.43 5.55 -13.67
CA ARG A 106 2.64 5.69 -15.12
C ARG A 106 3.44 4.46 -15.58
N PRO A 107 2.94 3.64 -16.50
CA PRO A 107 3.76 2.61 -17.10
C PRO A 107 4.82 3.28 -17.98
N SER A 108 6.08 3.28 -17.55
CA SER A 108 7.21 3.54 -18.44
C SER A 108 7.46 2.29 -19.27
N LEU A 109 7.31 2.37 -20.60
CA LEU A 109 7.74 1.31 -21.52
C LEU A 109 9.23 0.99 -21.30
N PRO A 110 9.62 -0.30 -21.20
CA PRO A 110 11.01 -0.67 -20.97
C PRO A 110 11.79 -0.72 -22.28
N SER A 111 12.77 0.17 -22.46
CA SER A 111 13.92 -0.12 -23.30
C SER A 111 14.89 -0.99 -22.50
N ARG A 112 14.77 -2.32 -22.71
CA ARG A 112 15.68 -3.41 -22.29
C ARG A 112 15.94 -3.55 -20.78
N GLY A 113 15.36 -4.62 -20.21
CA GLY A 113 15.89 -5.33 -19.04
C GLY A 113 15.59 -4.69 -17.69
N GLY A 114 14.47 -5.08 -17.09
CA GLY A 114 14.12 -4.78 -15.69
C GLY A 114 12.93 -3.82 -15.56
N ILE A 115 11.80 -4.33 -15.07
CA ILE A 115 10.67 -3.49 -14.70
C ILE A 115 11.05 -2.76 -13.41
N SER A 116 11.31 -1.46 -13.52
CA SER A 116 11.54 -0.57 -12.38
C SER A 116 10.26 0.23 -12.14
N TYR A 117 9.60 0.05 -10.99
CA TYR A 117 8.46 0.88 -10.61
C TYR A 117 8.99 2.14 -9.91
N PHE A 118 8.93 3.29 -10.59
CA PHE A 118 9.10 4.59 -9.95
C PHE A 118 7.75 5.07 -9.41
N SER A 119 7.66 5.28 -8.09
CA SER A 119 6.52 5.95 -7.47
C SER A 119 6.77 7.46 -7.47
N ASP A 120 6.18 8.16 -8.44
CA ASP A 120 6.10 9.62 -8.40
C ASP A 120 5.01 10.05 -7.40
N TYR A 121 5.41 10.83 -6.40
CA TYR A 121 4.52 11.40 -5.39
C TYR A 121 3.93 12.70 -5.92
N GLN A 122 2.63 12.72 -6.24
CA GLN A 122 1.91 13.96 -6.52
C GLN A 122 1.06 14.36 -5.30
N LYS A 123 1.45 15.44 -4.62
CA LYS A 123 0.74 16.00 -3.47
C LYS A 123 -0.38 16.92 -3.99
N THR A 124 -1.62 16.45 -4.05
CA THR A 124 -2.78 17.32 -4.28
C THR A 124 -3.36 17.78 -2.95
N SER A 125 -3.24 19.07 -2.66
CA SER A 125 -3.90 19.75 -1.54
C SER A 125 -5.27 20.24 -2.00
N PHE A 126 -6.34 19.84 -1.31
CA PHE A 126 -7.65 20.50 -1.33
C PHE A 126 -7.96 21.01 0.08
#